data_AF-A0A5C2CXY8-F1
#
_entry.id   AF-A0A5C2CXY8-F1
#
_cell.length_a   1.000
_cell.length_b   1.000
_cell.length_c   1.000
_cell.angle_alpha   90.00
_cell.angle_beta   90.00
_cell.angle_gamma   90.00
#
_symmetry.space_group_name_H-M   'P 1'
#
loop_
_entity.id
_entity.type
_entity.pdbx_description
1 polymer ?
#
loop_
_entity_poly.entity_id
_entity_poly.type
_entity_poly.pdbx_seq_one_letter_code
_entity_poly.pdbx_strand_id
1 'polypeptide(L)'
;MLSSRLGVPVLLTDDLAVRRAAKELGLTPVGSLGIIARAHIMGRITREAAERHLRELYSISSLFVTQTIVDLAIERLGSLAGE
;
A
#
# COMPACT_ATOMS: atom_id res chain seq x y z
N MET A 1 -0.19 13.27 -0.35
CA MET A 1 0.33 11.94 -0.75
C MET A 1 0.83 11.21 0.48
N LEU A 2 0.84 9.87 0.49
CA LEU A 2 1.29 9.07 1.64
C LEU A 2 2.75 9.38 2.04
N SER A 3 3.62 9.63 1.05
CA SER A 3 5.02 10.04 1.24
C SER A 3 5.17 11.29 2.11
N SER A 4 4.31 12.29 1.89
CA SER A 4 4.31 13.56 2.63
C SER A 4 3.84 13.38 4.08
N ARG A 5 2.91 12.46 4.35
CA ARG A 5 2.40 12.19 5.71
C ARG A 5 3.36 11.37 6.57
N LEU A 6 4.23 10.56 5.96
CA LEU A 6 5.16 9.68 6.66
C LEU A 6 6.59 10.26 6.81
N GLY A 7 6.83 11.48 6.33
CA GLY A 7 8.17 12.11 6.42
C GLY A 7 9.24 11.40 5.58
N VAL A 8 8.85 10.68 4.53
CA VAL A 8 9.77 9.90 3.69
C VAL A 8 10.25 10.77 2.52
N PRO A 9 11.56 10.73 2.15
CA PRO A 9 12.06 11.43 0.98
C PRO A 9 11.28 10.96 -0.26
N VAL A 10 10.86 11.94 -1.06
CA VAL A 10 9.90 11.82 -2.15
C VAL A 10 10.06 10.52 -2.96
N LEU A 11 8.98 9.73 -3.03
CA LEU A 11 8.86 8.58 -3.94
C LEU A 11 8.22 9.05 -5.24
N LEU A 12 8.99 9.07 -6.32
CA LEU A 12 8.50 9.37 -7.67
C LEU A 12 8.21 8.05 -8.39
N THR A 13 6.96 7.84 -8.76
CA THR A 13 6.55 6.69 -9.58
C THR A 13 5.88 7.20 -10.85
N ASP A 14 6.29 6.66 -12.00
CA ASP A 14 5.46 6.71 -13.20
C ASP A 14 4.46 5.56 -13.09
N ASP A 15 3.25 5.89 -12.64
CA ASP A 15 2.18 4.92 -12.44
C ASP A 15 1.83 4.14 -13.72
N LEU A 16 2.02 4.74 -14.90
CA LEU A 16 1.75 4.06 -16.17
C LEU A 16 2.86 3.07 -16.52
N ALA A 17 4.12 3.47 -16.38
CA ALA A 17 5.26 2.59 -16.60
C ALA A 17 5.26 1.41 -15.62
N VAL A 18 4.98 1.67 -14.33
CA VAL A 18 4.87 0.64 -13.30
C VAL A 18 3.74 -0.34 -13.61
N ARG A 19 2.56 0.15 -14.04
CA ARG A 19 1.44 -0.73 -14.43
C ARG A 19 1.77 -1.60 -15.63
N ARG A 20 2.50 -1.08 -16.62
CA ARG A 20 2.92 -1.84 -17.81
C ARG A 20 3.91 -2.94 -17.45
N ALA A 21 4.99 -2.59 -16.75
CA ALA A 21 5.99 -3.57 -16.31
C ALA A 21 5.39 -4.63 -15.39
N ALA A 22 4.52 -4.22 -14.46
CA ALA A 22 3.82 -5.16 -13.58
C ALA A 22 2.94 -6.14 -14.37
N LYS A 23 2.22 -5.67 -15.39
CA LYS A 23 1.42 -6.53 -16.28
C LYS A 23 2.29 -7.54 -17.04
N GLU A 24 3.44 -7.12 -17.57
CA GLU A 24 4.37 -7.99 -18.29
C GLU A 24 4.97 -9.09 -17.39
N LEU A 25 5.15 -8.77 -16.11
CA LEU A 25 5.73 -9.68 -15.11
C LEU A 25 4.69 -10.47 -14.29
N GLY A 26 3.39 -10.30 -14.56
CA GLY A 26 2.33 -10.94 -13.77
C GLY A 26 2.23 -10.44 -12.32
N LEU A 27 2.70 -9.22 -12.05
CA LEU A 27 2.73 -8.59 -10.73
C LEU A 27 1.55 -7.60 -10.56
N THR A 28 1.10 -7.43 -9.31
CA THR A 28 0.09 -6.42 -8.96
C THR A 28 0.79 -5.16 -8.44
N PRO A 29 0.63 -3.99 -9.10
CA PRO A 29 1.19 -2.74 -8.61
C PRO A 29 0.38 -2.23 -7.41
N VAL A 30 1.01 -2.15 -6.24
CA VAL A 30 0.31 -1.92 -4.95
C VAL A 30 0.38 -0.48 -4.40
N GLY A 31 1.02 0.46 -5.09
CA GLY A 31 0.98 1.90 -4.77
C GLY A 31 1.18 2.24 -3.27
N SER A 32 0.44 3.21 -2.76
CA SER A 32 0.50 3.61 -1.33
C SER A 32 0.10 2.48 -0.37
N LEU A 33 -0.77 1.55 -0.78
CA LEU A 33 -1.17 0.41 0.03
C LEU A 33 0.01 -0.55 0.27
N GLY A 34 0.77 -0.80 -0.79
CA GLY A 34 1.96 -1.65 -0.74
C GLY A 34 3.07 -1.10 0.15
N ILE A 35 3.22 0.23 0.21
CA ILE A 35 4.18 0.88 1.11
C ILE A 35 3.82 0.58 2.57
N ILE A 36 2.54 0.70 2.94
CA ILE A 36 2.07 0.43 4.30
C ILE A 36 2.22 -1.05 4.63
N ALA A 37 1.78 -1.94 3.73
CA ALA A 37 1.92 -3.37 3.91
C ALA A 37 3.39 -3.78 4.09
N ARG A 38 4.30 -3.23 3.28
CA ARG A 38 5.74 -3.49 3.40
C ARG A 38 6.33 -2.97 4.71
N ALA A 39 5.92 -1.78 5.16
CA ALA A 39 6.37 -1.23 6.43
C ALA A 39 5.95 -2.13 7.62
N HIS A 40 4.75 -2.71 7.56
CA HIS A 40 4.31 -3.69 8.56
C HIS A 40 5.13 -4.98 8.53
N ILE A 41 5.31 -5.57 7.34
CA ILE A 41 6.12 -6.80 7.16
C ILE A 41 7.56 -6.60 7.66
N MET A 42 8.12 -5.41 7.48
CA MET A 42 9.46 -5.07 7.97
C MET A 42 9.51 -4.70 9.46
N GLY A 43 8.40 -4.85 10.20
CA GLY A 43 8.30 -4.54 11.63
C GLY A 43 8.43 -3.05 11.97
N ARG A 44 8.29 -2.15 10.99
CA ARG A 44 8.42 -0.69 11.18
C ARG A 44 7.18 -0.06 11.77
N ILE A 45 6.01 -0.66 11.56
CA ILE A 45 4.73 -0.25 12.13
C ILE A 45 3.96 -1.47 12.65
N THR A 46 3.16 -1.27 13.70
CA THR A 46 2.29 -2.33 14.22
C THR A 46 1.18 -2.66 13.23
N ARG A 47 0.54 -3.81 13.42
CA ARG A 47 -0.60 -4.22 12.60
C ARG A 47 -1.75 -3.21 12.71
N GLU A 48 -2.03 -2.75 13.92
CA GLU A 48 -3.12 -1.80 14.20
C GLU A 48 -2.83 -0.44 13.53
N ALA A 49 -1.56 -0.03 13.49
CA ALA A 49 -1.14 1.17 12.78
C ALA A 49 -1.29 1.00 11.26
N ALA A 50 -0.91 -0.15 10.70
CA ALA A 50 -1.08 -0.46 9.29
C ALA A 50 -2.57 -0.46 8.87
N GLU A 51 -3.44 -1.14 9.63
CA GLU A 51 -4.88 -1.16 9.36
C GLU A 51 -5.49 0.24 9.42
N ARG A 52 -5.12 1.06 10.41
CA ARG A 52 -5.56 2.46 10.50
C ARG A 52 -5.15 3.27 9.27
N HIS A 53 -3.88 3.20 8.87
CA HIS A 53 -3.39 3.96 7.71
C HIS A 53 -4.00 3.51 6.38
N LEU A 54 -4.28 2.21 6.21
CA LEU A 54 -4.99 1.69 5.03
C LEU A 54 -6.42 2.24 4.96
N ARG A 55 -7.13 2.31 6.10
CA ARG A 55 -8.48 2.90 6.18
C ARG A 55 -8.48 4.41 5.94
N GLU A 56 -7.50 5.14 6.47
CA GLU A 56 -7.33 6.58 6.22
C GLU A 56 -7.03 6.90 4.74
N LEU A 57 -6.34 6.00 4.05
CA LEU A 57 -6.10 6.10 2.61
C LEU A 57 -7.40 6.03 1.81
N TYR A 58 -8.35 5.21 2.26
CA TYR A 58 -9.66 5.13 1.66
C TYR A 58 -10.52 6.38 1.94
N SER A 59 -10.56 6.81 3.20
CA SER A 59 -11.53 7.83 3.65
C SER A 59 -11.07 9.28 3.46
N ILE A 60 -9.77 9.54 3.35
CA ILE A 60 -9.21 10.91 3.38
C ILE A 60 -8.46 11.27 2.09
N SER A 61 -8.14 10.30 1.23
CA SER A 61 -7.37 10.59 0.01
C SER A 61 -8.26 10.82 -1.21
N SER A 62 -7.82 11.67 -2.12
CA SER A 62 -8.41 11.83 -3.46
C SER A 62 -8.05 10.68 -4.42
N LEU A 63 -7.46 9.59 -3.93
CA LEU A 63 -7.13 8.43 -4.75
C LEU A 63 -8.41 7.66 -5.06
N PHE A 64 -8.56 7.23 -6.32
CA PHE A 64 -9.57 6.26 -6.74
C PHE A 64 -9.23 4.86 -6.20
N VAL A 65 -9.30 4.69 -4.88
CA VAL A 65 -9.16 3.40 -4.21
C VAL A 65 -10.54 2.98 -3.74
N THR A 66 -10.99 1.80 -4.17
CA THR A 66 -12.27 1.23 -3.73
C THR A 66 -12.12 0.52 -2.39
N GLN A 67 -13.19 0.45 -1.60
CA GLN A 67 -13.21 -0.25 -0.31
C GLN A 67 -12.73 -1.71 -0.47
N THR A 68 -13.14 -2.36 -1.56
CA THR A 68 -12.73 -3.73 -1.89
C THR A 68 -11.21 -3.91 -1.96
N ILE A 69 -10.47 -2.94 -2.50
CA ILE A 69 -9.01 -3.00 -2.57
C ILE A 69 -8.38 -2.81 -1.19
N VAL A 70 -9.01 -2.00 -0.33
CA VAL A 70 -8.55 -1.77 1.05
C VAL A 70 -8.72 -3.03 1.89
N ASP A 71 -9.88 -3.68 1.77
CA ASP A 71 -10.17 -4.93 2.49
C ASP A 71 -9.20 -6.03 2.06
N LEU A 72 -8.93 -6.16 0.75
CA LEU A 72 -7.92 -7.08 0.23
C LEU A 72 -6.52 -6.79 0.78
N ALA A 73 -6.13 -5.52 0.91
CA ALA A 73 -4.84 -5.15 1.49
C ALA A 73 -4.74 -5.54 2.97
N ILE A 74 -5.82 -5.39 3.75
CA ILE A 74 -5.89 -5.78 5.16
C ILE A 74 -5.79 -7.30 5.31
N GLU A 75 -6.49 -8.07 4.47
CA GLU A 75 -6.43 -9.53 4.46
C GLU A 75 -5.01 -10.05 4.26
N ARG A 76 -4.27 -9.43 3.33
CA ARG A 76 -2.87 -9.79 3.02
C ARG A 76 -1.87 -9.49 4.12
N LEU A 77 -2.21 -8.65 5.11
CA LEU A 77 -1.36 -8.46 6.29
C LEU A 77 -1.24 -9.75 7.13
N GLY A 78 -2.26 -10.62 7.10
CA GLY A 78 -2.24 -11.90 7.81
C GLY A 78 -1.51 -13.01 7.07
N SER A 79 -1.54 -13.00 5.73
CA SER A 79 -1.01 -14.10 4.90
C SER A 79 0.50 -14.07 4.70
N LEU A 80 1.16 -12.91 4.88
CA LEU A 80 2.60 -12.72 4.64
C LEU A 80 3.47 -12.82 5.89
N ALA A 81 2.87 -13.10 7.06
CA ALA A 81 3.58 -13.32 8.33
C ALA A 81 3.90 -14.81 8.59
N GLY A 82 3.65 -15.68 7.60
CA GLY A 82 3.78 -17.14 7.69
C GLY A 82 4.79 -17.77 6.73
N GLU A 83 5.72 -17.00 6.17
CA GLU A 83 6.89 -17.50 5.41
C GLU A 83 8.21 -17.04 6.06
#